data_AF-A0A3N2DG19-F1
#
_entry.id   AF-A0A3N2DG19-F1
#
_cell.length_a   1.000
_cell.length_b   1.000
_cell.length_c   1.000
_cell.angle_alpha   90.00
_cell.angle_beta   90.00
_cell.angle_gamma   90.00
#
_symmetry.space_group_name_H-M   'P 1'
#
loop_
_entity.id
_entity.type
_entity.pdbx_description
1 polymer ?
#
loop_
_entity_poly.entity_id
_entity_poly.type
_entity_poly.pdbx_seq_one_letter_code
_entity_poly.pdbx_strand_id
1 'polypeptide(L)'
;MNIDDLGFAGKVVSFSSANDTLAIKNISFQCQNERLFVVGDVPKGATNNDWAVDRPCGVAWDSVTDYMIFDSEDQYAKLIEKSLE
;
A
#
# COMPACT_ATOMS: atom_id res chain seq x y z
N MET A 1 -18.47 9.25 0.04
CA MET A 1 -18.06 7.84 -0.07
C MET A 1 -17.39 7.49 1.23
N ASN A 2 -17.93 6.54 1.99
CA ASN A 2 -17.34 6.18 3.27
C ASN A 2 -16.13 5.29 2.96
N ILE A 3 -14.97 5.62 3.52
CA ILE A 3 -13.71 4.93 3.17
C ILE A 3 -13.73 3.48 3.69
N ASP A 4 -14.50 3.22 4.73
CA ASP A 4 -14.77 1.87 5.26
C ASP A 4 -15.37 0.93 4.21
N ASP A 5 -16.05 1.45 3.18
CA ASP A 5 -16.64 0.65 2.10
C ASP A 5 -15.61 0.11 1.09
N LEU A 6 -14.37 0.62 1.11
CA LEU A 6 -13.29 0.12 0.24
C LEU A 6 -12.72 -1.23 0.69
N GLY A 7 -12.99 -1.66 1.93
CA GLY A 7 -12.61 -2.98 2.42
C GLY A 7 -11.10 -3.19 2.63
N PHE A 8 -10.34 -2.12 2.88
CA PHE A 8 -8.88 -2.18 3.07
C PHE A 8 -8.43 -2.71 4.43
N ALA A 9 -9.35 -2.85 5.38
CA ALA A 9 -9.03 -3.35 6.72
C ALA A 9 -8.41 -4.76 6.66
N GLY A 10 -7.23 -4.91 7.25
CA GLY A 10 -6.47 -6.17 7.25
C GLY A 10 -5.88 -6.58 5.90
N LYS A 11 -5.97 -5.72 4.88
CA LYS A 11 -5.42 -5.96 3.54
C LYS A 11 -4.03 -5.38 3.39
N VAL A 12 -3.35 -5.84 2.35
CA VAL A 12 -2.25 -5.11 1.73
C VAL A 12 -2.78 -4.49 0.45
N VAL A 13 -2.47 -3.23 0.19
CA VAL A 13 -2.89 -2.55 -1.05
C VAL A 13 -1.67 -1.96 -1.73
N SER A 14 -1.51 -2.29 -3.01
CA SER A 14 -0.53 -1.66 -3.88
C SER A 14 -1.18 -0.47 -4.57
N PHE A 15 -0.68 0.74 -4.28
CA PHE A 15 -1.17 1.98 -4.85
C PHE A 15 -0.23 2.44 -5.97
N SER A 16 -0.77 2.63 -7.17
CA SER A 16 -0.02 3.16 -8.30
C SER A 16 -0.22 4.67 -8.40
N SER A 17 0.84 5.37 -8.78
CA SER A 17 0.85 6.76 -9.22
C SER A 17 1.47 6.83 -10.61
N ALA A 18 1.50 8.03 -11.21
CA ALA A 18 2.08 8.22 -12.54
C ALA A 18 3.55 7.76 -12.67
N ASN A 19 4.31 7.73 -11.57
CA ASN A 19 5.75 7.48 -11.59
C ASN A 19 6.20 6.27 -10.78
N ASP A 20 5.35 5.75 -9.89
CA ASP A 20 5.78 4.75 -8.90
C ASP A 20 4.59 3.98 -8.32
N THR A 21 4.90 2.85 -7.67
CA THR A 21 3.94 2.00 -6.98
C THR A 21 4.39 1.80 -5.53
N LEU A 22 3.46 1.95 -4.58
CA LEU A 22 3.72 1.76 -3.15
C LEU A 22 2.72 0.77 -2.55
N ALA A 23 3.22 -0.35 -2.04
CA ALA A 23 2.42 -1.28 -1.25
C ALA A 23 2.38 -0.86 0.22
N ILE A 24 1.18 -0.91 0.82
CA ILE A 24 0.92 -0.48 2.19
C ILE A 24 0.07 -1.53 2.92
N LYS A 25 0.43 -1.86 4.16
CA LYS A 25 -0.39 -2.61 5.13
C LYS A 25 -0.82 -1.71 6.29
N ASN A 26 -1.75 -2.16 7.13
CA ASN A 26 -2.27 -1.38 8.27
C ASN A 26 -2.83 -0.01 7.83
N ILE A 27 -3.58 -0.03 6.73
CA ILE A 27 -3.98 1.19 6.00
C ILE A 27 -4.89 2.07 6.85
N SER A 28 -4.60 3.36 6.86
CA SER A 28 -5.47 4.42 7.36
C SER A 28 -5.40 5.65 6.47
N PHE A 29 -6.40 6.51 6.56
CA PHE A 29 -6.43 7.78 5.83
C PHE A 29 -6.18 8.93 6.80
N GLN A 30 -5.26 9.81 6.47
CA GLN A 30 -4.86 10.92 7.33
C GLN A 30 -4.67 12.21 6.53
N CYS A 31 -5.21 13.32 7.04
CA CYS A 31 -4.91 14.64 6.48
C CYS A 31 -3.58 15.14 7.05
N GLN A 32 -2.62 15.41 6.17
CA GLN A 32 -1.32 16.01 6.49
C GLN A 32 -1.16 17.28 5.67
N ASN A 33 -1.03 18.43 6.33
CA ASN A 33 -0.93 19.75 5.68
C ASN A 33 -2.00 19.96 4.59
N GLU A 34 -3.28 19.79 4.97
CA GLU A 34 -4.45 19.97 4.08
C GLU A 34 -4.56 18.97 2.91
N ARG A 35 -3.65 17.98 2.84
CA ARG A 35 -3.67 16.94 1.82
C ARG A 35 -4.00 15.59 2.43
N LEU A 36 -4.88 14.83 1.78
CA LEU A 36 -5.26 13.49 2.21
C LEU A 36 -4.21 12.47 1.78
N PHE A 37 -3.68 11.71 2.74
CA PHE A 37 -2.77 10.61 2.50
C PHE A 37 -3.41 9.28 2.88
N VAL A 38 -3.10 8.25 2.09
CA VAL A 38 -3.18 6.86 2.54
C VAL A 38 -1.86 6.55 3.21
N VAL A 39 -1.90 6.12 4.46
CA VAL A 39 -0.70 5.82 5.24
C VAL A 39 -0.82 4.45 5.90
N GLY A 40 0.33 3.90 6.26
CA GLY A 40 0.45 2.62 6.93
C GLY A 40 1.91 2.21 6.95
N ASP A 41 2.17 0.91 6.84
CA ASP A 41 3.51 0.35 6.89
C ASP A 41 3.87 -0.38 5.60
N VAL A 42 5.15 -0.43 5.27
CA VAL A 42 5.65 -1.22 4.13
C VAL A 42 5.49 -2.72 4.43
N PRO A 43 4.79 -3.49 3.58
CA PRO A 43 4.66 -4.93 3.74
C PRO A 43 5.92 -5.66 3.25
N LYS A 44 6.10 -6.89 3.73
CA LYS A 44 7.11 -7.83 3.26
C LYS A 44 7.00 -8.06 1.75
N GLY A 45 8.13 -8.11 1.07
CA GLY A 45 8.25 -8.27 -0.38
C GLY A 45 8.14 -6.97 -1.18
N ALA A 46 7.80 -5.83 -0.55
CA ALA A 46 7.63 -4.57 -1.27
C ALA A 46 8.94 -3.88 -1.67
N THR A 47 10.08 -4.29 -1.10
CA THR A 47 11.39 -3.72 -1.44
C THR A 47 12.42 -4.82 -1.58
N ASN A 48 13.49 -4.55 -2.35
CA ASN A 48 14.60 -5.48 -2.48
C ASN A 48 15.24 -5.77 -1.12
N ASN A 49 15.33 -7.05 -0.76
CA ASN A 49 15.84 -7.49 0.55
C ASN A 49 15.05 -6.92 1.75
N ASP A 50 13.80 -6.49 1.55
CA ASP A 50 12.90 -6.07 2.64
C ASP A 50 13.45 -4.95 3.55
N TRP A 51 14.35 -4.11 3.02
CA TRP A 51 15.05 -3.10 3.83
C TRP A 51 14.11 -2.08 4.50
N ALA A 52 12.92 -1.89 3.94
CA ALA A 52 11.92 -0.94 4.43
C ALA A 52 10.74 -1.58 5.17
N VAL A 53 10.72 -2.90 5.40
CA VAL A 53 9.60 -3.57 6.06
C VAL A 53 9.27 -2.94 7.42
N ASP A 54 7.98 -2.82 7.70
CA ASP A 54 7.41 -2.19 8.90
C ASP A 54 7.77 -0.70 9.08
N ARG A 55 8.35 -0.05 8.06
CA ARG A 55 8.55 1.40 8.09
C ARG A 55 7.25 2.12 7.74
N PRO A 56 6.91 3.20 8.48
CA PRO A 56 5.80 4.05 8.12
C PRO A 56 6.00 4.63 6.72
N CYS A 57 4.94 4.58 5.91
CA CYS A 57 4.93 5.11 4.56
C CYS A 57 3.57 5.71 4.23
N GLY A 58 3.50 6.45 3.13
CA GLY A 58 2.23 6.98 2.66
C GLY A 58 2.30 7.52 1.25
N VAL A 59 1.15 7.52 0.60
CA VAL A 59 0.92 8.11 -0.71
C VAL A 59 -0.22 9.10 -0.62
N ALA A 60 -0.10 10.21 -1.34
CA ALA A 60 -1.18 11.19 -1.39
C ALA A 60 -2.33 10.67 -2.24
N TRP A 61 -3.55 10.68 -1.70
CA TRP A 61 -4.72 10.06 -2.34
C TRP A 61 -5.05 10.68 -3.71
N ASP A 62 -4.85 11.99 -3.85
CA ASP A 62 -5.04 12.73 -5.11
C ASP A 62 -4.02 12.36 -6.21
N SER A 63 -2.95 11.65 -5.87
CA SER A 63 -1.94 11.17 -6.83
C SER A 63 -2.11 9.70 -7.25
N VAL A 64 -3.02 8.97 -6.60
CA VAL A 64 -3.30 7.56 -6.90
C VAL A 64 -4.10 7.45 -8.18
N THR A 65 -3.63 6.64 -9.13
CA THR A 65 -4.31 6.38 -10.40
C THR A 65 -5.13 5.09 -10.38
N ASP A 66 -4.61 4.07 -9.70
CA ASP A 66 -5.20 2.74 -9.57
C ASP A 66 -4.63 2.04 -8.34
N TYR A 67 -5.27 0.95 -7.93
CA TYR A 67 -4.83 0.15 -6.80
C TYR A 67 -5.18 -1.33 -6.97
N MET A 68 -4.39 -2.19 -6.34
CA MET A 68 -4.64 -3.63 -6.24
C MET A 68 -4.70 -4.06 -4.78
N ILE A 69 -5.73 -4.83 -4.43
CA ILE A 69 -5.94 -5.33 -3.06
C ILE A 69 -5.47 -6.78 -2.97
N PHE A 70 -4.74 -7.07 -1.89
CA PHE A 70 -4.29 -8.41 -1.51
C PHE A 70 -4.89 -8.75 -0.14
N ASP A 71 -5.33 -9.99 0.01
CA ASP A 71 -6.01 -10.47 1.21
C ASP A 71 -5.09 -10.54 2.44
N SER A 72 -3.79 -10.72 2.23
CA SER A 72 -2.80 -10.78 3.30
C SER A 72 -1.40 -10.42 2.81
N GLU A 73 -0.53 -10.08 3.77
CA GLU A 73 0.90 -9.84 3.52
C GLU A 73 1.61 -11.07 2.94
N ASP A 74 1.26 -12.27 3.42
CA ASP A 74 1.80 -13.53 2.88
C ASP A 74 1.39 -13.77 1.43
N GLN A 75 0.15 -13.43 1.05
CA GLN A 75 -0.30 -13.55 -0.33
C GLN A 75 0.45 -12.57 -1.23
N TYR A 76 0.56 -11.31 -0.78
CA TYR A 76 1.30 -10.27 -1.49
C TYR A 76 2.76 -10.69 -1.75
N ALA A 77 3.50 -11.09 -0.70
CA ALA A 77 4.90 -11.48 -0.83
C ALA A 77 5.11 -12.64 -1.82
N LYS A 78 4.23 -13.65 -1.80
CA LYS A 78 4.28 -14.79 -2.74
C LYS A 78 4.04 -14.37 -4.20
N LEU A 79 3.17 -13.40 -4.44
CA LEU A 79 2.86 -12.94 -5.80
C LEU A 79 3.97 -12.04 -6.36
N ILE A 80 4.59 -11.22 -5.51
CA ILE A 80 5.75 -10.41 -5.90
C ILE A 80 6.94 -11.32 -6.26
N GLU A 81 7.25 -12.32 -5.43
CA GLU A 81 8.31 -13.28 -5.72
C GLU A 81 8.13 -13.93 -7.11
N LYS A 82 6.91 -14.34 -7.44
CA LYS A 82 6.58 -14.90 -8.76
C LYS A 82 6.66 -13.89 -9.91
N SER A 83 6.48 -12.60 -9.65
CA SER A 83 6.57 -11.58 -10.70
C SER A 83 8.00 -11.25 -11.13
N LEU A 84 9.00 -11.71 -10.36
CA LEU A 84 10.42 -11.52 -10.62
C LEU A 84 11.04 -12.69 -11.40
N GLU A 85 10.26 -13.75 -11.66
CA GLU A 85 10.63 -14.90 -12.52
C GLU A 85 10.40 -14.61 -14.01
#